data_AF-A0A958NX71-F1
#
_entry.id   AF-A0A958NX71-F1
#
_cell.length_a   1.000
_cell.length_b   1.000
_cell.length_c   1.000
_cell.angle_alpha   90.00
_cell.angle_beta   90.00
_cell.angle_gamma   90.00
#
_symmetry.space_group_name_H-M   'P 1'
#
loop_
_entity.id
_entity.type
_entity.pdbx_description
1 polymer ?
#
loop_
_entity_poly.entity_id
_entity_poly.type
_entity_poly.pdbx_seq_one_letter_code
_entity_poly.pdbx_strand_id
1 'polypeptide(L)'
;MEQLPTPHNNLFHFALTHAPSAKGLIESQFPVEVLRELELASLQLEKESFVDADLREKYSDVLWSVRLVQADRHQRAGKKPGRFAYVYILLEHKSEPDRLTALQLLTYIVRIWERQVREGLDLCPVLPLVVYHGPTGWAAARSLEELLQTPSTLAPYQVQFRFPLL
;
A
#
# COMPACT_ATOMS: atom_id res chain seq x y z
N MET A 1 10.87 -22.38 -8.73
CA MET A 1 11.44 -21.91 -9.99
C MET A 1 11.51 -20.39 -9.91
N GLU A 2 12.71 -19.85 -9.87
CA GLU A 2 12.95 -18.41 -9.97
C GLU A 2 12.39 -17.91 -11.31
N GLN A 3 11.44 -16.98 -11.27
CA GLN A 3 10.97 -16.32 -12.47
C GLN A 3 12.02 -15.27 -12.85
N LEU A 4 12.73 -15.53 -13.96
CA LEU A 4 13.67 -14.59 -14.55
C LEU A 4 12.94 -13.25 -14.83
N PRO A 5 13.62 -12.09 -14.68
CA PRO A 5 13.02 -10.80 -14.96
C PRO A 5 12.58 -10.75 -16.42
N THR A 6 11.27 -10.73 -16.66
CA THR A 6 10.74 -10.54 -18.00
C THR A 6 10.87 -9.06 -18.40
N PRO A 7 11.10 -8.73 -19.68
CA PRO A 7 11.17 -7.34 -20.16
C PRO A 7 9.94 -6.51 -19.77
N HIS A 8 8.79 -7.16 -19.62
CA HIS A 8 7.55 -6.54 -19.15
C HIS A 8 7.62 -6.10 -17.68
N ASN A 9 8.22 -6.91 -16.78
CA ASN A 9 8.38 -6.54 -15.37
C ASN A 9 9.20 -5.25 -15.22
N ASN A 10 10.29 -5.13 -15.98
CA ASN A 10 11.13 -3.92 -15.97
C ASN A 10 10.38 -2.69 -16.50
N LEU A 11 9.51 -2.85 -17.51
CA LEU A 11 8.70 -1.75 -18.03
C LEU A 11 7.62 -1.30 -17.03
N PHE A 12 6.94 -2.25 -16.37
CA PHE A 12 5.96 -1.93 -15.33
C PHE A 12 6.62 -1.27 -14.13
N HIS A 13 7.72 -1.82 -13.64
CA HIS A 13 8.48 -1.19 -12.55
C HIS A 13 8.95 0.22 -12.92
N PHE A 14 9.49 0.40 -14.13
CA PHE A 14 9.89 1.72 -14.65
C PHE A 14 8.70 2.70 -14.71
N ALA A 15 7.54 2.25 -15.19
CA ALA A 15 6.34 3.09 -15.22
C ALA A 15 5.85 3.42 -13.80
N LEU A 16 5.83 2.45 -12.89
CA LEU A 16 5.32 2.62 -11.52
C LEU A 16 6.26 3.44 -10.63
N THR A 17 7.53 3.59 -11.00
CA THR A 17 8.51 4.49 -10.36
C THR A 17 8.52 5.90 -10.95
N HIS A 18 7.75 6.14 -12.03
CA HIS A 18 7.60 7.46 -12.64
C HIS A 18 6.37 8.20 -12.08
N ALA A 19 6.58 9.38 -11.50
CA ALA A 19 5.53 10.09 -10.75
C ALA A 19 4.24 10.41 -11.55
N PRO A 20 4.29 10.89 -12.81
CA PRO A 20 3.10 11.07 -13.64
C PRO A 20 2.28 9.78 -13.84
N SER A 21 2.95 8.66 -14.08
CA SER A 21 2.32 7.36 -14.28
C SER A 21 1.70 6.83 -12.99
N ALA A 22 2.43 6.90 -11.87
CA ALA A 22 1.92 6.54 -10.55
C ALA A 22 0.72 7.42 -10.15
N LYS A 23 0.80 8.73 -10.39
CA LYS A 23 -0.30 9.65 -10.15
C LYS A 23 -1.55 9.28 -10.96
N GLY A 24 -1.42 9.07 -12.27
CA GLY A 24 -2.56 8.68 -13.12
C GLY A 24 -3.18 7.36 -12.69
N LEU A 25 -2.35 6.40 -12.26
CA LEU A 25 -2.84 5.14 -11.69
C LEU A 25 -3.65 5.41 -10.40
N ILE A 26 -3.11 6.15 -9.45
CA ILE A 26 -3.78 6.51 -8.18
C ILE A 26 -5.13 7.21 -8.47
N GLU A 27 -5.14 8.20 -9.36
CA GLU A 27 -6.36 8.94 -9.74
C GLU A 27 -7.42 8.04 -10.39
N SER A 28 -7.01 7.00 -11.11
CA SER A 28 -7.96 6.07 -11.77
C SER A 28 -8.54 5.01 -10.83
N GLN A 29 -7.83 4.66 -9.75
CA GLN A 29 -8.18 3.52 -8.90
C GLN A 29 -8.86 3.91 -7.58
N PHE A 30 -8.54 5.07 -7.01
CA PHE A 30 -9.14 5.49 -5.74
C PHE A 30 -10.40 6.36 -5.95
N PRO A 31 -11.42 6.22 -5.09
CA PRO A 31 -12.59 7.10 -5.10
C PRO A 31 -12.22 8.58 -4.87
N VAL A 32 -13.03 9.49 -5.41
CA VAL A 32 -12.80 10.94 -5.32
C VAL A 32 -12.68 11.44 -3.86
N GLU A 33 -13.40 10.81 -2.93
CA GLU A 33 -13.34 11.12 -1.50
C GLU A 33 -11.96 10.84 -0.92
N VAL A 34 -11.31 9.75 -1.32
CA VAL A 34 -9.94 9.42 -0.92
C VAL A 34 -8.96 10.39 -1.57
N LEU A 35 -9.11 10.64 -2.86
CA LEU A 35 -8.22 11.54 -3.62
C LEU A 35 -8.21 12.97 -3.06
N ARG A 36 -9.35 13.46 -2.56
CA ARG A 36 -9.46 14.79 -1.92
C ARG A 36 -8.63 14.95 -0.66
N GLU A 37 -8.29 13.85 0.00
CA GLU A 37 -7.42 13.87 1.17
C GLU A 37 -5.93 13.85 0.80
N LEU A 38 -5.58 13.57 -0.46
CA LEU A 38 -4.20 13.41 -0.93
C LEU A 38 -3.75 14.62 -1.78
N GLU A 39 -2.67 15.27 -1.39
CA GLU A 39 -2.03 16.28 -2.23
C GLU A 39 -1.12 15.59 -3.25
N LEU A 40 -1.71 15.05 -4.33
CA LEU A 40 -0.99 14.23 -5.32
C LEU A 40 0.18 14.94 -6.02
N ALA A 41 0.24 16.27 -5.99
CA ALA A 41 1.39 17.03 -6.47
C ALA A 41 2.65 16.83 -5.60
N SER A 42 2.47 16.36 -4.36
CA SER A 42 3.54 16.07 -3.40
C SER A 42 4.04 14.62 -3.44
N LEU A 43 3.61 13.82 -4.42
CA LEU A 43 3.95 12.40 -4.52
C LEU A 43 5.48 12.22 -4.66
N GLN A 44 6.08 11.47 -3.73
CA GLN A 44 7.54 11.24 -3.68
C GLN A 44 7.84 9.76 -3.59
N LEU A 45 8.75 9.29 -4.44
CA LEU A 45 9.17 7.90 -4.46
C LEU A 45 10.06 7.62 -3.25
N GLU A 46 9.67 6.64 -2.44
CA GLU A 46 10.50 6.17 -1.33
C GLU A 46 11.59 5.22 -1.85
N LYS A 47 12.78 5.29 -1.26
CA LYS A 47 13.93 4.48 -1.70
C LYS A 47 13.64 2.99 -1.56
N GLU A 48 14.04 2.19 -2.54
CA GLU A 48 13.86 0.72 -2.62
C GLU A 48 14.39 -0.07 -1.40
N SER A 49 15.24 0.54 -0.55
CA SER A 49 15.65 -0.04 0.73
C SER A 49 14.54 -0.10 1.79
N PHE A 50 13.32 0.36 1.47
CA PHE A 50 12.15 0.31 2.37
C PHE A 50 11.63 -1.12 2.58
N VAL A 51 11.83 -1.98 1.59
CA VAL A 51 11.34 -3.35 1.54
C VAL A 51 12.44 -4.25 2.10
N ASP A 52 12.17 -4.89 3.24
CA ASP A 52 13.06 -5.74 4.04
C ASP A 52 13.94 -6.68 3.18
N ALA A 53 15.10 -7.09 3.68
CA ALA A 53 15.99 -7.97 2.92
C ALA A 53 15.29 -9.28 2.50
N ASP A 54 14.39 -9.79 3.36
CA ASP A 54 13.56 -10.97 3.11
C ASP A 54 12.44 -10.74 2.07
N LEU A 55 12.13 -9.49 1.74
CA LEU A 55 11.11 -9.10 0.77
C LEU A 55 11.71 -8.75 -0.61
N ARG A 56 13.01 -8.46 -0.66
CA ARG A 56 13.75 -8.12 -1.89
C ARG A 56 13.81 -9.24 -2.91
N GLU A 57 13.77 -10.49 -2.47
CA GLU A 57 13.92 -11.64 -3.38
C GLU A 57 12.71 -11.84 -4.30
N LYS A 58 11.59 -11.14 -4.10
CA LYS A 58 10.35 -11.48 -4.79
C LYS A 58 9.65 -10.39 -5.60
N TYR A 59 9.89 -9.08 -5.42
CA TYR A 59 8.94 -8.12 -6.01
C TYR A 59 9.48 -6.76 -6.49
N SER A 60 8.88 -6.33 -7.60
CA SER A 60 8.91 -5.03 -8.27
C SER A 60 7.93 -4.03 -7.63
N ASP A 61 7.84 -4.07 -6.30
CA ASP A 61 6.90 -3.24 -5.53
C ASP A 61 7.41 -1.80 -5.41
N VAL A 62 6.48 -0.85 -5.33
CA VAL A 62 6.81 0.58 -5.26
C VAL A 62 6.09 1.23 -4.09
N LEU A 63 6.84 2.03 -3.32
CA LEU A 63 6.28 2.81 -2.21
C LEU A 63 6.40 4.30 -2.51
N TRP A 64 5.28 5.01 -2.42
CA TRP A 64 5.20 6.46 -2.58
C TRP A 64 4.74 7.11 -1.28
N SER A 65 5.33 8.24 -0.90
CA SER A 65 4.78 9.15 0.12
C SER A 65 3.98 10.28 -0.53
N VAL A 66 2.94 10.74 0.17
CA VAL A 66 2.08 11.84 -0.26
C VAL A 66 1.59 12.61 0.96
N ARG A 67 1.54 13.94 0.87
CA ARG A 67 0.99 14.79 1.94
C ARG A 67 -0.52 14.66 2.02
N LEU A 68 -1.06 14.68 3.24
CA LEU A 68 -2.50 14.80 3.45
C LEU A 68 -2.93 16.27 3.44
N VAL A 69 -4.03 16.57 2.74
CA VAL A 69 -4.56 17.94 2.59
C VAL A 69 -5.05 18.52 3.92
N GLN A 70 -5.64 17.71 4.82
CA GLN A 70 -6.27 18.17 6.06
C GLN A 70 -5.43 17.95 7.35
N ALA A 71 -4.11 17.89 7.27
CA ALA A 71 -3.26 17.47 8.39
C ALA A 71 -3.24 18.37 9.66
N ASP A 72 -4.02 19.46 9.73
CA ASP A 72 -3.83 20.52 10.73
C ASP A 72 -4.78 20.52 11.94
N ARG A 73 -5.73 19.58 12.08
CA ARG A 73 -6.78 19.72 13.13
C ARG A 73 -6.39 19.30 14.55
N HIS A 74 -5.30 18.55 14.74
CA HIS A 74 -4.83 18.12 16.07
C HIS A 74 -3.30 18.13 16.15
N GLN A 75 -2.68 19.28 15.92
CA GLN A 75 -1.26 19.45 16.18
C GLN A 75 -1.01 19.45 17.70
N ARG A 76 -0.17 18.52 18.18
CA ARG A 76 0.57 18.73 19.44
C ARG A 76 1.76 19.63 19.11
N ALA A 77 1.92 20.71 19.85
CA ALA A 77 3.05 21.62 19.68
C ALA A 77 4.38 20.87 19.73
N GLY A 78 5.22 21.02 18.70
CA GLY A 78 6.59 20.49 18.67
C GLY A 78 6.89 19.36 17.66
N LYS A 79 5.94 18.89 16.85
CA LYS A 79 6.19 17.90 15.77
C LYS A 79 6.16 18.54 14.38
N LYS A 80 6.99 18.01 13.46
CA LYS A 80 7.20 18.45 12.06
C LYS A 80 5.86 18.60 11.28
N PRO A 81 5.80 19.47 10.25
CA PRO A 81 4.55 19.78 9.55
C PRO A 81 4.13 18.65 8.60
N GLY A 82 2.80 18.45 8.50
CA GLY A 82 2.12 17.55 7.56
C GLY A 82 2.06 16.09 8.00
N ARG A 83 0.86 15.55 8.23
CA ARG A 83 0.66 14.09 8.20
C ARG A 83 0.76 13.66 6.74
N PHE A 84 1.63 12.70 6.46
CA PHE A 84 1.72 12.07 5.15
C PHE A 84 0.91 10.78 5.16
N ALA A 85 0.67 10.18 4.01
CA ALA A 85 0.26 8.80 3.85
C ALA A 85 1.23 8.12 2.89
N TYR A 86 1.27 6.79 2.94
CA TYR A 86 1.97 5.98 1.96
C TYR A 86 0.97 5.38 0.96
N VAL A 87 1.38 5.28 -0.30
CA VAL A 87 0.73 4.43 -1.31
C VAL A 87 1.68 3.30 -1.64
N TYR A 88 1.29 2.08 -1.31
CA TYR A 88 2.08 0.88 -1.55
C TYR A 88 1.50 0.14 -2.75
N ILE A 89 2.28 0.04 -3.82
CA ILE A 89 1.89 -0.62 -5.07
C ILE A 89 2.58 -1.98 -5.14
N LEU A 90 1.81 -3.05 -4.97
CA LEU A 90 2.24 -4.42 -5.17
C LEU A 90 2.10 -4.80 -6.65
N LEU A 91 3.16 -5.30 -7.26
CA LEU A 91 3.13 -5.78 -8.64
C LEU A 91 3.08 -7.31 -8.67
N GLU A 92 1.91 -7.86 -9.00
CA GLU A 92 1.68 -9.31 -9.05
C GLU A 92 1.79 -9.82 -10.50
N HIS A 93 2.88 -10.54 -10.77
CA HIS A 93 3.20 -11.10 -12.09
C HIS A 93 2.95 -12.60 -12.23
N LYS A 94 2.38 -13.25 -11.21
CA LYS A 94 2.08 -14.68 -11.28
C LYS A 94 0.98 -14.95 -12.32
N SER A 95 1.07 -16.13 -12.95
CA SER A 95 0.09 -16.61 -13.93
C SER A 95 -1.31 -16.82 -13.33
N GLU A 96 -1.39 -16.95 -12.01
CA GLU A 96 -2.63 -17.02 -11.25
C GLU A 96 -2.54 -16.07 -10.04
N PRO A 97 -3.63 -15.41 -9.65
CA PRO A 97 -3.69 -14.58 -8.45
C PRO A 97 -3.33 -15.40 -7.20
N ASP A 98 -2.43 -14.89 -6.37
CA ASP A 98 -2.11 -15.56 -5.10
C ASP A 98 -3.27 -15.40 -4.12
N ARG A 99 -3.78 -16.53 -3.61
CA ARG A 99 -4.87 -16.54 -2.64
C ARG A 99 -4.54 -15.70 -1.39
N LEU A 100 -3.26 -15.59 -1.04
CA LEU A 100 -2.80 -14.92 0.19
C LEU A 100 -2.37 -13.46 -0.03
N THR A 101 -2.60 -12.86 -1.22
CA THR A 101 -2.20 -11.46 -1.49
C THR A 101 -2.73 -10.48 -0.44
N ALA A 102 -3.96 -10.65 0.06
CA ALA A 102 -4.49 -9.77 1.12
C ALA A 102 -3.71 -9.86 2.44
N LEU A 103 -3.25 -11.06 2.83
CA LEU A 103 -2.40 -11.26 4.02
C LEU A 103 -0.98 -10.72 3.79
N GLN A 104 -0.45 -10.89 2.57
CA GLN A 104 0.83 -10.33 2.16
C GLN A 104 0.83 -8.80 2.28
N LEU A 105 -0.19 -8.13 1.74
CA LEU A 105 -0.34 -6.68 1.86
C LEU A 105 -0.41 -6.22 3.32
N LEU A 106 -1.19 -6.91 4.16
CA LEU A 106 -1.25 -6.59 5.59
C LEU A 106 0.15 -6.69 6.24
N THR A 107 0.90 -7.75 5.93
CA THR A 107 2.25 -7.95 6.45
C THR A 107 3.17 -6.79 6.07
N TYR A 108 3.06 -6.30 4.83
CA TYR A 108 3.88 -5.18 4.35
C TYR A 108 3.50 -3.86 5.02
N ILE A 109 2.21 -3.60 5.19
CA ILE A 109 1.71 -2.43 5.92
C ILE A 109 2.24 -2.43 7.36
N VAL A 110 2.19 -3.57 8.06
CA VAL A 110 2.73 -3.70 9.41
C VAL A 110 4.24 -3.42 9.44
N ARG A 111 5.01 -3.97 8.49
CA ARG A 111 6.46 -3.70 8.41
C ARG A 111 6.78 -2.23 8.17
N ILE A 112 5.98 -1.54 7.35
CA ILE A 112 6.10 -0.09 7.14
C ILE A 112 5.89 0.65 8.47
N TRP A 113 4.86 0.28 9.24
CA TRP A 113 4.59 0.87 10.55
C TRP A 113 5.67 0.57 11.59
N GLU A 114 6.15 -0.67 11.67
CA GLU A 114 7.25 -1.04 12.57
C GLU A 114 8.50 -0.20 12.30
N ARG A 115 8.79 0.08 11.02
CA ARG A 115 9.88 0.97 10.65
C ARG A 115 9.65 2.40 11.15
N GLN A 116 8.45 2.96 10.94
CA GLN A 116 8.12 4.31 11.44
C GLN A 116 8.36 4.40 12.95
N VAL A 117 7.96 3.36 13.71
CA VAL A 117 8.22 3.27 15.15
C VAL A 117 9.73 3.26 15.45
N ARG A 118 10.51 2.42 14.75
CA ARG A 118 11.98 2.37 14.92
C ARG A 118 12.67 3.70 14.63
N GLU A 119 12.15 4.47 13.68
CA GLU A 119 12.68 5.79 13.30
C GLU A 119 12.12 6.94 14.16
N GLY A 120 11.26 6.64 15.14
CA GLY A 120 10.63 7.66 16.00
C GLY A 120 9.61 8.54 15.25
N LEU A 121 9.10 8.07 14.12
CA LEU A 121 8.07 8.72 13.31
C LEU A 121 6.67 8.34 13.80
N ASP A 122 5.70 9.23 13.57
CA ASP A 122 4.29 8.89 13.76
C ASP A 122 3.82 7.91 12.68
N LEU A 123 2.97 6.96 13.08
CA LEU A 123 2.30 6.07 12.14
C LEU A 123 1.42 6.87 11.19
N CYS A 124 1.44 6.48 9.92
CA CYS A 124 0.58 7.07 8.91
C CYS A 124 -0.28 6.01 8.20
N PRO A 125 -1.39 6.42 7.55
CA PRO A 125 -2.14 5.53 6.69
C PRO A 125 -1.27 4.98 5.55
N VAL A 126 -1.45 3.71 5.22
CA VAL A 126 -0.85 3.07 4.04
C VAL A 126 -1.99 2.57 3.15
N LEU A 127 -2.01 3.02 1.89
CA LEU A 127 -3.01 2.68 0.90
C LEU A 127 -2.42 1.61 -0.04
N PRO A 128 -2.85 0.34 0.06
CA PRO A 128 -2.38 -0.70 -0.84
C PRO A 128 -3.07 -0.61 -2.20
N LEU A 129 -2.32 -0.86 -3.27
CA LEU A 129 -2.80 -1.02 -4.63
C LEU A 129 -2.13 -2.27 -5.22
N VAL A 130 -2.89 -3.13 -5.88
CA VAL A 130 -2.34 -4.31 -6.58
C VAL A 130 -2.47 -4.08 -8.08
N VAL A 131 -1.33 -4.11 -8.77
CA VAL A 131 -1.29 -4.19 -10.23
C VAL A 131 -1.11 -5.66 -10.58
N TYR A 132 -2.14 -6.25 -11.21
CA TYR A 132 -2.11 -7.65 -11.61
C TYR A 132 -2.12 -7.76 -13.13
N HIS A 133 -1.19 -8.56 -13.66
CA HIS A 133 -1.06 -8.82 -15.09
C HIS A 133 -0.88 -10.32 -15.34
N GLY A 134 -1.95 -11.09 -15.14
CA GLY A 134 -2.01 -12.50 -15.50
C GLY A 134 -2.92 -12.79 -16.69
N PRO A 135 -2.79 -13.97 -17.32
CA PRO A 135 -3.60 -14.38 -18.47
C PRO A 135 -5.08 -14.60 -18.13
N THR A 136 -5.41 -14.80 -16.85
CA THR A 136 -6.77 -14.98 -16.33
C THR A 136 -7.17 -13.78 -15.50
N GLY A 137 -8.48 -13.53 -15.32
CA GLY A 137 -8.98 -12.46 -14.46
C GLY A 137 -8.63 -12.66 -12.97
N TRP A 138 -8.75 -11.61 -12.16
CA TRP A 138 -8.51 -11.68 -10.73
C TRP A 138 -9.62 -12.46 -10.01
N ALA A 139 -9.28 -13.59 -9.38
CA ALA A 139 -10.21 -14.47 -8.66
C ALA A 139 -9.87 -14.63 -7.16
N ALA A 140 -8.80 -14.01 -6.67
CA ALA A 140 -8.41 -14.07 -5.26
C ALA A 140 -9.15 -13.02 -4.40
N ALA A 141 -9.13 -13.20 -3.09
CA ALA A 141 -9.70 -12.25 -2.14
C ALA A 141 -9.03 -10.87 -2.24
N ARG A 142 -9.84 -9.80 -2.24
CA ARG A 142 -9.40 -8.40 -2.31
C ARG A 142 -9.42 -7.69 -0.94
N SER A 143 -9.86 -8.39 0.09
CA SER A 143 -9.84 -7.92 1.48
C SER A 143 -9.55 -9.07 2.44
N LEU A 144 -9.13 -8.75 3.67
CA LEU A 144 -8.98 -9.76 4.72
C LEU A 144 -10.32 -10.40 5.10
N GLU A 145 -11.41 -9.64 5.02
CA GLU A 145 -12.76 -10.13 5.26
C GLU A 145 -13.15 -11.22 4.25
N GLU A 146 -12.92 -10.95 2.95
CA GLU A 146 -13.12 -11.94 1.87
C GLU A 146 -12.21 -13.15 2.05
N LEU A 147 -10.94 -12.94 2.43
CA LEU A 147 -9.97 -14.03 2.62
C LEU A 147 -10.38 -14.97 3.76
N LEU A 148 -10.81 -14.41 4.88
CA LEU A 148 -11.21 -15.15 6.07
C LEU A 148 -12.62 -15.74 5.97
N GLN A 149 -13.42 -15.30 4.99
CA GLN A 149 -14.84 -15.67 4.84
C GLN A 149 -15.60 -15.46 6.16
N THR A 150 -15.36 -14.32 6.79
CA THR A 150 -15.77 -14.09 8.18
C THR A 150 -17.29 -13.92 8.27
N PRO A 151 -18.00 -14.65 9.17
CA PRO A 151 -19.40 -14.36 9.47
C PRO A 151 -19.56 -12.92 9.96
N SER A 152 -20.65 -12.24 9.55
CA SER A 152 -20.86 -10.81 9.86
C SER A 152 -20.82 -10.48 11.37
N THR A 153 -21.17 -11.42 12.23
CA THR A 153 -21.08 -11.28 13.70
C THR A 153 -19.65 -11.15 14.22
N LEU A 154 -18.67 -11.68 13.48
CA LEU A 154 -17.25 -11.62 13.84
C LEU A 154 -16.49 -10.49 13.11
N ALA A 155 -17.11 -9.83 12.13
CA ALA A 155 -16.50 -8.75 11.35
C ALA A 155 -15.88 -7.63 12.22
N PRO A 156 -16.51 -7.17 13.33
CA PRO A 156 -15.92 -6.13 14.19
C PRO A 156 -14.61 -6.52 14.89
N TYR A 157 -14.29 -7.81 14.97
CA TYR A 157 -13.07 -8.32 15.63
C TYR A 157 -11.93 -8.59 14.64
N GLN A 158 -12.18 -8.46 13.34
CA GLN A 158 -11.15 -8.56 12.32
C GLN A 158 -10.37 -7.26 12.21
N VAL A 159 -9.34 -7.25 11.37
CA VAL A 159 -8.55 -6.04 11.07
C VAL A 159 -9.43 -5.01 10.33
N GLN A 160 -10.18 -4.24 11.11
CA GLN A 160 -10.99 -3.07 10.76
C GLN A 160 -11.18 -2.22 12.04
N PHE A 161 -10.13 -1.51 12.50
CA PHE A 161 -10.10 -1.08 13.91
C PHE A 161 -11.10 0.01 14.33
N ARG A 162 -11.85 -0.27 15.41
CA ARG A 162 -12.48 0.70 16.32
C ARG A 162 -12.48 0.17 17.76
N PHE A 163 -12.31 1.06 18.75
CA PHE A 163 -12.44 0.75 20.18
C PHE A 163 -13.04 1.95 20.96
N PRO A 164 -14.04 1.75 21.82
CA PRO A 164 -14.37 2.72 22.88
C PRO A 164 -13.59 2.38 24.16
N LEU A 165 -13.08 3.41 24.84
CA LEU A 165 -12.46 3.31 26.16
C LEU A 165 -13.45 3.77 27.24
N LEU A 166 -13.39 3.19 28.44
CA LEU A 166 -14.04 3.73 29.64
C LEU A 166 -13.17 4.83 30.25
#